data_AF-A0A1V0UYT0-F1
#
_entry.id   AF-A0A1V0UYT0-F1
#
_cell.length_a   1.000
_cell.length_b   1.000
_cell.length_c   1.000
_cell.angle_alpha   90.00
_cell.angle_beta   90.00
_cell.angle_gamma   90.00
#
_symmetry.space_group_name_H-M   'P 1'
#
loop_
_entity.id
_entity.type
_entity.pdbx_description
1 polymer ?
#
loop_
_entity_poly.entity_id
_entity_poly.type
_entity_poly.pdbx_seq_one_letter_code
_entity_poly.pdbx_strand_id
1 'polypeptide(L)'
;MKRLETKHYIAIGYLALPDHGGLTMEQIAKEAGISRRALYEWTKEPVFERELKREIIRKARNRLPQVVNSMADAAIEERSAAAAKLLFQMEGMLKDTVEVETKTSDTVDPEALAAKLAAFRARKDTDVQ
;
A
#
# COMPACT_ATOMS: atom_id res chain seq x y z
N MET A 1 -18.12 0.23 0.62
CA MET A 1 -18.34 0.00 -0.84
C MET A 1 -17.73 -1.33 -1.29
N LYS A 2 -18.42 -2.13 -2.14
CA LYS A 2 -17.95 -3.47 -2.58
C LYS A 2 -17.18 -3.49 -3.91
N ARG A 3 -17.47 -2.56 -4.85
CA ARG A 3 -16.85 -2.49 -6.18
C ARG A 3 -16.79 -1.04 -6.67
N LEU A 4 -15.77 -0.73 -7.46
CA LEU A 4 -15.62 0.56 -8.14
C LEU A 4 -16.33 0.55 -9.50
N GLU A 5 -16.74 1.73 -9.92
CA GLU A 5 -17.55 2.02 -11.12
C GLU A 5 -16.87 3.20 -11.82
N THR A 6 -17.29 3.51 -13.05
CA THR A 6 -16.69 4.58 -13.88
C THR A 6 -16.55 5.92 -13.13
N LYS A 7 -17.60 6.37 -12.44
CA LYS A 7 -17.59 7.60 -11.62
C LYS A 7 -16.49 7.62 -10.55
N HIS A 8 -16.19 6.46 -9.96
CA HIS A 8 -15.14 6.33 -8.97
C HIS A 8 -13.77 6.52 -9.62
N TYR A 9 -13.55 5.92 -10.80
CA TYR A 9 -12.29 6.06 -11.53
C TYR A 9 -12.06 7.48 -12.06
N ILE A 10 -13.13 8.18 -12.48
CA ILE A 10 -13.03 9.61 -12.86
C ILE A 10 -12.56 10.44 -11.66
N ALA A 11 -13.22 10.30 -10.51
CA ALA A 11 -12.83 11.00 -9.29
C ALA A 11 -11.39 10.67 -8.86
N ILE A 12 -11.02 9.38 -8.87
CA ILE A 12 -9.66 8.92 -8.57
C ILE A 12 -8.63 9.55 -9.53
N GLY A 13 -8.96 9.64 -10.82
CA GLY A 13 -8.08 10.20 -11.84
C GLY A 13 -7.67 11.63 -11.53
N TYR A 14 -8.61 12.47 -11.11
CA TYR A 14 -8.34 13.85 -10.68
C TYR A 14 -7.66 13.92 -9.31
N LEU A 15 -8.15 13.16 -8.33
CA LEU A 15 -7.59 13.16 -6.98
C LEU A 15 -6.13 12.70 -6.93
N ALA A 16 -5.72 11.85 -7.87
CA ALA A 16 -4.35 11.35 -7.97
C ALA A 16 -3.36 12.34 -8.62
N LEU A 17 -3.83 13.49 -9.13
CA LEU A 17 -2.97 14.54 -9.65
C LEU A 17 -2.41 15.40 -8.51
N PRO A 18 -1.22 16.02 -8.69
CA PRO A 18 -0.73 17.04 -7.77
C PRO A 18 -1.77 18.16 -7.61
N ASP A 19 -2.09 18.52 -6.37
CA ASP A 19 -3.12 19.51 -6.04
C ASP A 19 -4.47 19.27 -6.76
N HIS A 20 -4.79 18.00 -6.99
CA HIS A 20 -5.97 17.55 -7.75
C HIS A 20 -6.09 18.15 -9.17
N GLY A 21 -4.96 18.57 -9.76
CA GLY A 21 -4.93 19.29 -11.03
C GLY A 21 -5.47 20.72 -10.95
N GLY A 22 -5.48 21.33 -9.75
CA GLY A 22 -6.04 22.66 -9.48
C GLY A 22 -7.55 22.67 -9.30
N LEU A 23 -8.20 21.50 -9.22
CA LEU A 23 -9.64 21.39 -9.06
C LEU A 23 -10.04 21.27 -7.59
N THR A 24 -11.14 21.92 -7.24
CA THR A 24 -11.79 21.75 -5.94
C THR A 24 -12.55 20.42 -5.89
N MET A 25 -12.79 19.91 -4.66
CA MET A 25 -13.61 18.71 -4.45
C MET A 25 -15.02 18.83 -5.06
N GLU A 26 -15.57 20.04 -5.12
CA GLU A 26 -16.87 20.29 -5.73
C GLU A 26 -16.85 20.15 -7.25
N GLN A 27 -15.80 20.67 -7.89
CA GLN A 27 -15.59 20.48 -9.33
C GLN A 27 -15.31 19.02 -9.66
N ILE A 28 -14.48 18.32 -8.88
CA ILE A 28 -14.21 16.88 -9.09
C ILE A 28 -15.49 16.06 -8.95
N ALA A 29 -16.32 16.37 -7.95
CA ALA A 29 -17.62 15.71 -7.78
C ALA A 29 -18.54 15.97 -8.98
N LYS A 30 -18.55 17.19 -9.52
CA LYS A 30 -19.28 17.54 -10.73
C LYS A 30 -18.80 16.75 -11.95
N GLU A 31 -17.48 16.67 -12.17
CA GLU A 31 -16.89 15.89 -13.28
C GLU A 31 -17.19 14.39 -13.15
N ALA A 32 -17.23 13.87 -11.92
CA ALA A 32 -17.59 12.48 -11.64
C ALA A 32 -19.11 12.22 -11.61
N GLY A 33 -19.95 13.25 -11.75
CA GLY A 33 -21.41 13.13 -11.74
C GLY A 33 -22.01 12.77 -10.37
N ILE A 34 -21.41 13.24 -9.28
CA ILE A 34 -21.82 12.91 -7.90
C ILE A 34 -21.93 14.17 -7.02
N SER A 35 -22.51 14.01 -5.82
CA SER A 35 -22.49 15.06 -4.81
C SER A 35 -21.12 15.15 -4.13
N ARG A 36 -20.73 16.37 -3.72
CA ARG A 36 -19.52 16.60 -2.93
C ARG A 36 -19.47 15.74 -1.67
N ARG A 37 -20.62 15.54 -1.02
CA ARG A 37 -20.73 14.66 0.17
C ARG A 37 -20.41 13.20 -0.18
N ALA A 38 -20.90 12.69 -1.30
CA ALA A 38 -20.60 11.32 -1.73
C ALA A 38 -19.09 11.14 -1.96
N LEU A 39 -18.43 12.12 -2.58
CA LEU A 39 -16.97 12.09 -2.77
C LEU A 39 -16.21 12.00 -1.44
N TYR A 40 -16.59 12.79 -0.42
CA TYR A 40 -15.98 12.71 0.91
C TYR A 40 -16.23 11.39 1.64
N GLU A 41 -17.37 10.75 1.43
CA GLU A 41 -17.61 9.43 2.01
C GLU A 41 -16.78 8.36 1.29
N TRP A 42 -16.58 8.47 -0.03
CA TRP A 42 -15.73 7.54 -0.77
C TRP A 42 -14.27 7.60 -0.36
N THR A 43 -13.74 8.77 -0.01
CA THR A 43 -12.34 8.86 0.44
C THR A 43 -12.07 8.09 1.74
N LYS A 44 -13.12 7.75 2.50
CA LYS A 44 -13.04 6.94 3.73
C LYS A 44 -13.20 5.44 3.45
N GLU A 45 -13.63 5.07 2.24
CA GLU A 45 -13.93 3.69 1.89
C GLU A 45 -12.64 2.95 1.49
N PRO A 46 -12.30 1.81 2.15
CA PRO A 46 -11.02 1.14 1.94
C PRO A 46 -10.74 0.71 0.49
N VAL A 47 -11.80 0.35 -0.24
CA VAL A 47 -11.68 -0.07 -1.65
C VAL A 47 -11.29 1.11 -2.55
N PHE A 48 -11.87 2.29 -2.30
CA PHE A 48 -11.59 3.51 -3.07
C PHE A 48 -10.21 4.05 -2.72
N GLU A 49 -9.89 4.15 -1.43
CA GLU A 49 -8.59 4.61 -0.93
C GLU A 49 -7.44 3.77 -1.51
N ARG A 50 -7.61 2.44 -1.55
CA ARG A 50 -6.61 1.53 -2.12
C ARG A 50 -6.35 1.79 -3.60
N GLU A 51 -7.39 1.98 -4.42
CA GLU A 51 -7.17 2.29 -5.83
C GLU A 51 -6.64 3.71 -6.04
N LEU A 52 -7.06 4.68 -5.23
CA LEU A 52 -6.48 6.01 -5.26
C LEU A 52 -4.96 5.96 -5.01
N LYS A 53 -4.52 5.24 -3.97
CA LYS A 53 -3.08 5.02 -3.70
C LYS A 53 -2.36 4.37 -4.87
N ARG A 54 -2.96 3.34 -5.49
CA ARG A 54 -2.39 2.67 -6.68
C ARG A 54 -2.23 3.65 -7.84
N GLU A 55 -3.24 4.48 -8.09
CA GLU A 55 -3.21 5.46 -9.18
C GLU A 55 -2.17 6.56 -8.93
N ILE A 56 -2.04 7.04 -7.69
CA ILE A 56 -0.97 7.97 -7.29
C ILE A 56 0.39 7.36 -7.59
N ILE A 57 0.63 6.10 -7.19
CA ILE A 57 1.88 5.40 -7.46
C ILE A 57 2.13 5.28 -8.97
N ARG A 58 1.11 4.90 -9.76
CA ARG A 58 1.24 4.81 -11.23
C ARG A 58 1.66 6.14 -11.85
N LYS A 59 1.06 7.25 -11.43
CA LYS A 59 1.41 8.59 -11.92
C LYS A 59 2.79 9.03 -11.43
N ALA A 60 3.14 8.73 -10.18
CA ALA A 60 4.43 9.06 -9.59
C ALA A 60 5.60 8.33 -10.25
N ARG A 61 5.39 7.10 -10.78
CA ARG A 61 6.43 6.35 -11.51
C ARG A 61 7.06 7.14 -12.65
N ASN A 62 6.29 7.99 -13.33
CA ASN A 62 6.81 8.83 -14.40
C ASN A 62 7.78 9.91 -13.91
N ARG A 63 7.71 10.28 -12.63
CA ARG A 63 8.61 11.24 -11.98
C ARG A 63 9.75 10.57 -11.21
N LEU A 64 9.71 9.24 -11.07
CA LEU A 64 10.69 8.50 -10.27
C LEU A 64 12.12 8.70 -10.78
N PRO A 65 12.41 8.68 -12.10
CA PRO A 65 13.77 8.95 -12.59
C PRO A 65 14.30 10.32 -12.14
N GLN A 66 13.46 11.36 -12.16
CA GLN A 66 13.83 12.71 -11.75
C GLN A 66 14.07 12.80 -10.24
N VAL A 67 13.29 12.07 -9.44
CA VAL A 67 13.51 11.96 -7.98
C VAL A 67 14.85 11.28 -7.69
N VAL A 68 15.14 10.18 -8.38
CA VAL A 68 16.42 9.46 -8.23
C VAL A 68 17.60 10.38 -8.58
N ASN A 69 17.52 11.11 -9.68
CA ASN A 69 18.55 12.08 -10.07
C ASN A 69 18.74 13.17 -9.01
N SER A 70 17.66 13.80 -8.56
CA SER A 70 17.73 14.85 -7.53
C SER A 70 18.27 14.34 -6.20
N MET A 71 17.96 13.09 -5.82
CA MET A 71 18.55 12.45 -4.65
C MET A 71 20.04 12.18 -4.82
N ALA A 72 20.48 11.81 -6.03
CA ALA A 72 21.90 11.62 -6.33
C ALA A 72 22.66 12.95 -6.23
N ASP A 73 22.10 14.03 -6.78
CA ASP A 73 22.67 15.38 -6.69
C ASP A 73 22.81 15.81 -5.21
N ALA A 74 21.75 15.63 -4.40
CA ALA A 74 21.80 15.94 -2.96
C ALA A 74 22.83 15.08 -2.20
N ALA A 75 23.01 13.82 -2.59
CA ALA A 75 24.03 12.95 -1.99
C ALA A 75 25.45 13.43 -2.28
N ILE A 76 25.69 13.97 -3.48
CA ILE A 76 27.02 14.40 -3.96
C ILE A 76 27.32 15.84 -3.53
N GLU A 77 26.44 16.77 -3.88
CA GLU A 77 26.66 18.22 -3.73
C GLU A 77 26.43 18.68 -2.30
N GLU A 78 25.29 18.29 -1.72
CA GLU A 78 24.91 18.63 -0.35
C GLU A 78 25.51 17.67 0.68
N ARG A 79 26.23 16.63 0.22
CA ARG A 79 26.83 15.57 1.05
C ARG A 79 25.80 14.86 1.95
N SER A 80 24.58 14.68 1.45
CA SER A 80 23.50 14.05 2.18
C SER A 80 23.67 12.53 2.27
N ALA A 81 24.21 12.05 3.39
CA ALA A 81 24.37 10.62 3.66
C ALA A 81 23.01 9.86 3.69
N ALA A 82 21.93 10.54 4.06
CA ALA A 82 20.59 9.96 4.04
C ALA A 82 20.11 9.66 2.61
N ALA A 83 20.34 10.59 1.67
CA ALA A 83 20.01 10.38 0.27
C ALA A 83 20.83 9.22 -0.33
N ALA A 84 22.14 9.18 -0.03
CA ALA A 84 23.01 8.07 -0.44
C ALA A 84 22.53 6.72 0.11
N LYS A 85 22.19 6.65 1.41
CA LYS A 85 21.68 5.44 2.04
C LYS A 85 20.42 4.93 1.35
N LEU A 86 19.44 5.81 1.09
CA LEU A 86 18.18 5.44 0.45
C LEU A 86 18.40 4.95 -0.99
N LEU A 87 19.30 5.57 -1.76
CA LEU A 87 19.65 5.13 -3.11
C LEU A 87 20.28 3.72 -3.10
N PHE A 88 21.22 3.47 -2.18
CA PHE A 88 21.85 2.15 -2.08
C PHE A 88 20.88 1.07 -1.56
N GLN A 89 19.94 1.43 -0.67
CA GLN A 89 18.86 0.51 -0.28
C GLN A 89 17.93 0.20 -1.45
N MET A 90 17.58 1.20 -2.27
CA MET A 90 16.73 1.03 -3.45
C MET A 90 17.34 0.07 -4.47
N GLU A 91 18.65 0.15 -4.71
CA GLU A 91 19.39 -0.77 -5.59
C GLU A 91 19.71 -2.13 -4.92
N GLY A 92 19.27 -2.35 -3.69
CA GLY A 92 19.49 -3.59 -2.94
C GLY A 92 20.92 -3.80 -2.45
N MET A 93 21.77 -2.77 -2.52
CA MET A 93 23.15 -2.80 -2.04
C MET A 93 23.24 -2.77 -0.51
N LEU A 94 22.23 -2.20 0.15
CA LEU A 94 22.08 -2.20 1.60
C LEU A 94 20.80 -2.94 1.99
N LYS A 95 20.88 -3.79 3.01
CA LYS A 95 19.72 -4.41 3.65
C LYS A 95 19.61 -3.89 5.07
N ASP A 96 18.41 -3.48 5.47
CA ASP A 96 18.11 -3.23 6.87
C ASP A 96 17.85 -4.58 7.55
N THR A 97 18.81 -5.04 8.35
CA THR A 97 18.64 -6.23 9.19
C THR A 97 17.90 -5.80 10.45
N VAL A 98 16.70 -6.34 10.67
CA VAL A 98 16.00 -6.26 11.96
C VAL A 98 16.16 -7.60 12.64
N GLU A 99 17.05 -7.67 13.63
CA GLU A 99 17.14 -8.84 14.51
C GLU A 99 15.93 -8.82 15.45
N VAL A 100 15.00 -9.75 15.21
CA VAL A 100 13.85 -9.95 16.10
C VAL A 100 14.22 -11.06 17.07
N GLU A 101 14.67 -10.71 18.28
CA GLU A 101 14.66 -11.63 19.40
C GLU A 101 13.20 -11.87 19.83
N THR A 102 12.57 -12.91 19.28
CA THR A 102 11.37 -13.46 19.89
C THR A 102 11.77 -14.18 21.17
N LYS A 103 11.54 -13.54 22.32
CA LYS A 103 11.45 -14.24 23.61
C LYS A 103 10.19 -15.10 23.63
N THR A 104 10.15 -16.13 22.79
CA THR A 104 9.16 -17.19 22.92
C THR A 104 9.81 -18.21 23.85
N SER A 105 9.30 -18.28 25.07
CA SER A 105 9.51 -19.45 25.93
C SER A 105 8.93 -20.66 25.20
N ASP A 106 9.78 -21.37 24.46
CA ASP A 106 9.48 -22.62 23.77
C ASP A 106 9.16 -23.70 24.81
N THR A 107 7.89 -23.79 25.17
CA THR A 107 7.23 -25.05 25.53
C THR A 107 6.14 -25.31 24.51
N VAL A 108 6.56 -25.55 23.26
CA VAL A 108 5.69 -26.20 22.29
C VAL A 108 5.52 -27.64 22.75
N ASP A 109 4.42 -27.92 23.45
CA ASP A 109 4.04 -29.26 23.87
C ASP A 109 3.70 -30.11 22.62
N PRO A 110 4.54 -31.10 22.25
CA PRO A 110 4.32 -31.93 21.07
C PRO A 110 3.03 -32.78 21.19
N GLU A 111 2.57 -33.08 22.40
CA GLU A 111 1.31 -33.82 22.61
C GLU A 111 0.09 -32.97 22.25
N ALA A 112 0.09 -31.70 22.64
CA ALA A 112 -0.97 -30.76 22.29
C ALA A 112 -1.06 -30.54 20.77
N LEU A 113 0.08 -30.57 20.07
CA LEU A 113 0.13 -30.46 18.61
C LEU A 113 -0.40 -31.74 17.94
N ALA A 114 -0.03 -32.92 18.44
CA ALA A 114 -0.51 -34.21 17.95
C ALA A 114 -2.02 -34.37 18.12
N ALA A 115 -2.57 -33.96 19.26
CA ALA A 115 -4.01 -33.98 19.53
C ALA A 115 -4.80 -33.09 18.54
N LYS A 116 -4.28 -31.89 18.22
CA LYS A 116 -4.89 -31.00 17.22
C LYS A 116 -4.83 -31.60 15.81
N LEU A 117 -3.71 -32.23 15.44
CA LEU A 117 -3.55 -32.91 14.15
C LEU A 117 -4.51 -34.10 14.00
N ALA A 118 -4.69 -34.90 15.05
CA ALA A 118 -5.63 -36.01 15.06
C ALA A 118 -7.09 -35.54 14.92
N ALA A 119 -7.48 -34.50 15.67
CA ALA A 119 -8.81 -33.90 15.57
C ALA A 119 -9.10 -33.31 14.18
N PHE A 120 -8.09 -32.73 13.53
CA PHE A 120 -8.21 -32.22 12.15
C PHE A 120 -8.34 -33.34 11.12
N ARG A 121 -7.59 -34.44 11.26
CA ARG A 121 -7.68 -35.60 10.37
C ARG A 121 -9.06 -36.28 10.47
N ALA A 122 -9.54 -36.51 11.68
CA ALA A 122 -10.87 -37.09 11.91
C ALA A 122 -12.00 -36.25 11.29
N ARG A 123 -11.90 -34.91 11.37
CA ARG A 123 -12.88 -34.00 10.75
C ARG A 123 -12.85 -34.02 9.22
N LYS A 124 -11.68 -34.30 8.61
CA LYS A 124 -11.51 -34.38 7.16
C LYS A 124 -12.06 -35.68 6.58
N ASP A 125 -12.05 -36.76 7.35
CA ASP A 125 -12.61 -38.06 6.94
C ASP A 125 -14.15 -38.10 7.06
N THR A 126 -14.77 -37.21 7.84
CA THR A 126 -16.25 -37.13 7.97
C THR A 126 -16.93 -36.32 6.88
N ASP A 127 -16.19 -35.53 6.09
CA ASP A 127 -16.71 -34.68 4.99
C ASP A 127 -16.65 -35.38 3.61
N VAL A 128 -16.30 -36.68 3.55
CA VAL A 128 -16.16 -37.45 2.30
C VAL A 128 -16.97 -38.77 2.30
N GLN A 129 -18.13 -38.81 2.96
CA GLN A 129 -19.12 -39.88 2.78
C GLN A 129 -20.50 -39.33 2.42
#